data_AF-A0A662SXQ9-F1
#
_entry.id   AF-A0A662SXQ9-F1
#
_cell.length_a   1.000
_cell.length_b   1.000
_cell.length_c   1.000
_cell.angle_alpha   90.00
_cell.angle_beta   90.00
_cell.angle_gamma   90.00
#
_symmetry.space_group_name_H-M   'P 1'
#
loop_
_entity.id
_entity.type
_entity.pdbx_description
1 polymer ?
#
loop_
_entity_poly.entity_id
_entity_poly.type
_entity_poly.pdbx_seq_one_letter_code
_entity_poly.pdbx_strand_id
1 'polypeptide(L)'
;MPSRALLPVMIAAVLSCSSLSACSGEPGKVVCIFFDDAWRSQLENAVPVLLEHGFKASFAVPTAFIGLDQGTPYARMTLDDLRKLQELGMDIASHSHTHPNLTALSREELYYELLESKRILESLGVEVKTFVYPYGAWNTTVAQAVAEAGYLCARTVEPACMNLTLLPDFRYQVPSWSITSESPEVISAIIADSPPGSLIVLTYHHVSGDTPKEASTSPALFRQHMQAVAESGAKVSLLPDLVEGGSSSSWPDISLLLILVIGALVGASVSLLAIVKSLRNAG
;
A
#
# COMPACT_ATOMS: atom_id res chain seq x y z
N MET A 1 -2.00 -35.42 66.33
CA MET A 1 -2.46 -34.07 65.91
C MET A 1 -1.27 -33.27 65.41
N PRO A 2 -1.34 -32.57 64.27
CA PRO A 2 -2.01 -32.87 62.99
C PRO A 2 -0.94 -33.24 61.92
N SER A 3 -1.15 -34.28 61.10
CA SER A 3 -1.85 -34.23 59.81
C SER A 3 -1.32 -33.13 58.88
N ARG A 4 -0.45 -33.51 57.93
CA ARG A 4 -0.27 -32.75 56.68
C ARG A 4 -0.92 -33.54 55.56
N ALA A 5 -2.08 -33.03 55.18
CA ALA A 5 -2.99 -33.56 54.19
C ALA A 5 -2.36 -33.60 52.80
N LEU A 6 -2.58 -34.73 52.13
CA LEU A 6 -2.59 -34.83 50.68
C LEU A 6 -3.69 -33.90 50.15
N LEU A 7 -3.31 -32.87 49.38
CA LEU A 7 -4.29 -32.14 48.57
C LEU A 7 -4.51 -32.89 47.26
N PRO A 8 -5.77 -33.21 46.89
CA PRO A 8 -6.08 -33.69 45.55
C PRO A 8 -6.13 -32.48 44.62
N VAL A 9 -5.27 -32.42 43.61
CA VAL A 9 -5.47 -31.48 42.50
C VAL A 9 -6.58 -32.08 41.63
N MET A 10 -7.71 -31.39 41.67
CA MET A 10 -8.92 -31.72 40.93
C MET A 10 -8.67 -31.73 39.42
N ILE A 11 -9.04 -32.85 38.80
CA ILE A 11 -9.37 -32.92 37.38
C ILE A 11 -10.63 -32.08 37.18
N ALA A 12 -10.49 -30.89 36.58
CA ALA A 12 -11.61 -30.12 36.08
C ALA A 12 -11.80 -30.43 34.60
N ALA A 13 -13.01 -30.88 34.29
CA ALA A 13 -13.45 -31.34 32.99
C ALA A 13 -13.48 -30.23 31.94
N VAL A 14 -13.12 -30.63 30.72
CA VAL A 14 -13.74 -30.31 29.42
C VAL A 14 -14.70 -29.10 29.43
N LEU A 15 -14.21 -27.97 28.93
CA LEU A 15 -15.03 -27.04 28.16
C LEU A 15 -14.71 -27.26 26.68
N SER A 16 -15.49 -28.16 26.06
CA SER A 16 -15.66 -28.17 24.61
C SER A 16 -16.33 -26.86 24.24
N CYS A 17 -15.54 -25.88 23.80
CA CYS A 17 -16.08 -24.70 23.13
C CYS A 17 -16.54 -25.16 21.75
N SER A 18 -17.77 -25.65 21.72
CA SER A 18 -18.51 -25.99 20.52
C SER A 18 -18.96 -24.68 19.88
N SER A 19 -18.81 -24.59 18.56
CA SER A 19 -19.17 -23.50 17.65
C SER A 19 -18.39 -22.19 17.79
N LEU A 20 -17.11 -22.22 17.42
CA LEU A 20 -16.67 -21.22 16.44
C LEU A 20 -17.45 -21.53 15.16
N SER A 21 -18.52 -20.77 14.89
CA SER A 21 -18.89 -20.55 13.49
C SER A 21 -17.65 -19.90 12.88
N ALA A 22 -16.87 -20.68 12.16
CA ALA A 22 -15.92 -20.14 11.22
C ALA A 22 -16.73 -19.17 10.35
N CYS A 23 -16.46 -17.88 10.48
CA CYS A 23 -16.87 -16.90 9.48
C CYS A 23 -16.31 -17.45 8.16
N SER A 24 -17.18 -18.03 7.35
CA SER A 24 -16.84 -18.55 6.04
C SER A 24 -16.65 -17.37 5.11
N GLY A 25 -15.60 -16.57 5.36
CA GLY A 25 -15.06 -15.66 4.36
C GLY A 25 -14.58 -16.53 3.22
N GLU A 26 -15.05 -16.25 2.01
CA GLU A 26 -14.62 -17.02 0.85
C GLU A 26 -13.10 -16.93 0.70
N PRO A 27 -12.36 -18.05 0.76
CA PRO A 27 -10.92 -18.03 0.59
C PRO A 27 -10.60 -17.47 -0.81
N GLY A 28 -9.92 -16.32 -0.86
CA GLY A 28 -9.38 -15.78 -2.11
C GLY A 28 -9.64 -14.30 -2.38
N LYS A 29 -10.53 -13.62 -1.64
CA LYS A 29 -10.73 -12.18 -1.82
C LYS A 29 -9.79 -11.36 -0.93
N VAL A 30 -9.24 -10.28 -1.50
CA VAL A 30 -8.34 -9.36 -0.81
C VAL A 30 -8.87 -7.95 -0.93
N VAL A 31 -8.88 -7.22 0.18
CA VAL A 31 -9.24 -5.80 0.23
C VAL A 31 -7.99 -4.97 0.52
N CYS A 32 -7.75 -3.94 -0.29
CA CYS A 32 -6.80 -2.87 0.01
C CYS A 32 -7.57 -1.59 0.35
N ILE A 33 -7.14 -0.88 1.38
CA ILE A 33 -7.73 0.38 1.81
C ILE A 33 -6.74 1.50 1.49
N PHE A 34 -7.23 2.53 0.80
CA PHE A 34 -6.45 3.72 0.42
C PHE A 34 -7.09 4.99 0.96
N PHE A 35 -6.23 5.95 1.30
CA PHE A 35 -6.61 7.32 1.61
C PHE A 35 -5.88 8.29 0.70
N ASP A 36 -6.61 9.11 -0.03
CA ASP A 36 -6.03 10.07 -0.97
C ASP A 36 -5.84 11.45 -0.31
N ASP A 37 -4.83 12.15 -0.80
CA ASP A 37 -4.46 13.53 -0.49
C ASP A 37 -3.88 13.83 0.91
N ALA A 38 -3.64 12.82 1.75
CA ALA A 38 -3.02 13.01 3.08
C ALA A 38 -3.73 14.03 3.98
N TRP A 39 -5.06 13.97 4.07
CA TRP A 39 -5.82 14.77 5.03
C TRP A 39 -5.49 14.35 6.46
N ARG A 40 -5.19 15.30 7.35
CA ARG A 40 -4.87 15.01 8.75
C ARG A 40 -6.03 14.32 9.49
N SER A 41 -7.27 14.56 9.07
CA SER A 41 -8.45 13.85 9.60
C SER A 41 -8.39 12.34 9.40
N GLN A 42 -7.65 11.83 8.42
CA GLN A 42 -7.45 10.38 8.23
C GLN A 42 -6.61 9.80 9.36
N LEU A 43 -5.52 10.50 9.76
CA LEU A 43 -4.70 10.09 10.90
C LEU A 43 -5.48 10.18 12.21
N GLU A 44 -6.30 11.21 12.37
CA GLU A 44 -7.02 11.46 13.62
C GLU A 44 -8.25 10.56 13.80
N ASN A 45 -8.99 10.30 12.71
CA ASN A 45 -10.29 9.62 12.77
C ASN A 45 -10.30 8.22 12.15
N ALA A 46 -9.52 7.97 11.10
CA ALA A 46 -9.54 6.69 10.38
C ALA A 46 -8.55 5.68 10.98
N VAL A 47 -7.31 6.12 11.25
CA VAL A 47 -6.25 5.26 11.79
C VAL A 47 -6.65 4.54 13.08
N PRO A 48 -7.27 5.18 14.09
CA PRO A 48 -7.71 4.46 15.28
C PRO A 48 -8.66 3.30 14.98
N VAL A 49 -9.62 3.53 14.07
CA VAL A 49 -10.59 2.50 13.64
C VAL A 49 -9.88 1.36 12.92
N LEU A 50 -8.93 1.65 12.02
CA LEU A 50 -8.15 0.62 11.34
C LEU A 50 -7.38 -0.26 12.34
N LEU A 51 -6.75 0.36 13.35
CA LEU A 51 -6.00 -0.36 14.38
C LEU A 51 -6.89 -1.25 15.24
N GLU A 52 -8.13 -0.85 15.54
CA GLU A 52 -9.10 -1.69 16.26
C GLU A 52 -9.40 -3.01 15.53
N HIS A 53 -9.35 -3.01 14.19
CA HIS A 53 -9.52 -4.20 13.35
C HIS A 53 -8.19 -4.89 12.98
N GLY A 54 -7.05 -4.34 13.38
CA GLY A 54 -5.73 -4.81 12.93
C GLY A 54 -5.49 -4.60 11.43
N PHE A 55 -6.21 -3.67 10.80
CA PHE A 55 -6.10 -3.38 9.38
C PHE A 55 -4.96 -2.40 9.11
N LYS A 56 -4.33 -2.60 7.94
CA LYS A 56 -3.38 -1.67 7.36
C LYS A 56 -4.00 -0.98 6.15
N ALA A 57 -3.58 0.25 5.90
CA ALA A 57 -4.00 1.04 4.76
C ALA A 57 -2.82 1.80 4.15
N SER A 58 -3.00 2.27 2.92
CA SER A 58 -2.03 3.09 2.20
C SER A 58 -2.49 4.54 2.13
N PHE A 59 -1.60 5.48 2.44
CA PHE A 59 -1.88 6.92 2.43
C PHE A 59 -1.16 7.55 1.25
N ALA A 60 -1.91 7.98 0.23
CA ALA A 60 -1.38 8.57 -0.98
C ALA A 60 -1.16 10.08 -0.77
N VAL A 61 0.10 10.50 -0.87
CA VAL A 61 0.53 11.84 -0.47
C VAL A 61 0.95 12.67 -1.70
N PRO A 62 0.22 13.75 -2.03
CA PRO A 62 0.73 14.80 -2.90
C PRO A 62 1.75 15.61 -2.11
N THR A 63 3.03 15.55 -2.49
CA THR A 63 4.08 16.06 -1.61
C THR A 63 4.09 17.58 -1.44
N ALA A 64 3.58 18.34 -2.41
CA ALA A 64 3.36 19.78 -2.28
C ALA A 64 2.24 20.13 -1.28
N PHE A 65 1.41 19.17 -0.87
CA PHE A 65 0.33 19.38 0.09
C PHE A 65 0.78 19.15 1.54
N ILE A 66 1.96 18.58 1.77
CA ILE A 66 2.44 18.26 3.12
C ILE A 66 2.46 19.51 3.99
N GLY A 67 1.79 19.46 5.13
CA GLY A 67 1.74 20.53 6.10
C GLY A 67 0.92 21.76 5.69
N LEU A 68 0.11 21.71 4.62
CA LEU A 68 -0.82 22.81 4.31
C LEU A 68 -1.96 22.91 5.33
N ASP A 69 -2.57 24.09 5.39
CA ASP A 69 -3.81 24.39 6.10
C ASP A 69 -3.84 24.03 7.59
N GLN A 70 -2.67 24.05 8.26
CA GLN A 70 -2.55 23.71 9.68
C GLN A 70 -3.44 24.58 10.55
N GLY A 71 -4.04 23.96 11.58
CA GLY A 71 -4.99 24.63 12.48
C GLY A 71 -6.40 24.76 11.91
N THR A 72 -6.69 24.18 10.74
CA THR A 72 -8.02 24.15 10.15
C THR A 72 -8.54 22.70 9.97
N PRO A 73 -9.85 22.49 9.76
CA PRO A 73 -10.39 21.18 9.37
C PRO A 73 -9.85 20.60 8.06
N TYR A 74 -9.16 21.43 7.25
CA TYR A 74 -8.54 21.07 5.98
C TYR A 74 -7.04 20.78 6.12
N ALA A 75 -6.52 20.72 7.35
CA ALA A 75 -5.11 20.44 7.58
C ALA A 75 -4.66 19.17 6.86
N ARG A 76 -3.55 19.29 6.14
CA ARG A 76 -2.83 18.16 5.56
C ARG A 76 -1.84 17.59 6.57
N MET A 77 -1.47 16.33 6.40
CA MET A 77 -0.46 15.71 7.25
C MET A 77 0.90 16.40 7.10
N THR A 78 1.59 16.59 8.22
CA THR A 78 2.99 17.02 8.27
C THR A 78 3.94 15.83 8.07
N LEU A 79 5.25 16.08 7.89
CA LEU A 79 6.23 14.99 7.84
C LEU A 79 6.23 14.14 9.12
N ASP A 80 5.97 14.73 10.28
CA ASP A 80 5.90 13.99 11.55
C ASP A 80 4.64 13.12 11.63
N ASP A 81 3.52 13.59 11.07
CA ASP A 81 2.31 12.77 10.92
C ASP A 81 2.56 11.56 10.01
N LEU A 82 3.30 11.74 8.91
CA LEU A 82 3.69 10.64 8.01
C LEU A 82 4.63 9.64 8.69
N ARG A 83 5.59 10.09 9.51
CA ARG A 83 6.42 9.20 10.34
C ARG A 83 5.57 8.39 11.32
N LYS A 84 4.58 9.03 11.93
CA LYS A 84 3.65 8.34 12.84
C LYS A 84 2.84 7.27 12.12
N LEU A 85 2.41 7.50 10.88
CA LEU A 85 1.78 6.46 10.07
C LEU A 85 2.70 5.24 9.87
N GLN A 86 3.99 5.47 9.58
CA GLN A 86 4.98 4.40 9.43
C GLN A 86 5.19 3.61 10.72
N GLU A 87 5.31 4.30 11.85
CA GLU A 87 5.42 3.67 13.18
C GLU A 87 4.23 2.76 13.50
N LEU A 88 3.05 3.12 13.00
CA LEU A 88 1.81 2.33 13.12
C LEU A 88 1.67 1.23 12.07
N GLY A 89 2.66 1.07 11.19
CA GLY A 89 2.70 0.03 10.17
C GLY A 89 1.82 0.30 8.94
N MET A 90 1.42 1.55 8.73
CA MET A 90 0.69 1.98 7.53
C MET A 90 1.66 2.22 6.36
N ASP A 91 1.15 2.07 5.13
CA ASP A 91 1.92 2.32 3.91
C ASP A 91 1.85 3.79 3.50
N ILE A 92 2.95 4.31 2.96
CA ILE A 92 3.03 5.65 2.37
C ILE A 92 3.15 5.48 0.85
N ALA A 93 2.14 5.95 0.14
CA ALA A 93 2.08 5.94 -1.32
C ALA A 93 2.30 7.35 -1.87
N SER A 94 2.81 7.44 -3.10
CA SER A 94 2.98 8.71 -3.81
C SER A 94 1.73 9.08 -4.58
N HIS A 95 1.33 10.36 -4.53
CA HIS A 95 0.21 10.92 -5.29
C HIS A 95 0.64 12.12 -6.14
N SER A 96 1.80 11.98 -6.79
CA SER A 96 2.53 13.05 -7.49
C SER A 96 3.05 14.15 -6.56
N HIS A 97 3.71 15.19 -7.11
CA HIS A 97 4.18 16.33 -6.34
C HIS A 97 3.07 17.36 -6.15
N THR A 98 2.54 17.93 -7.23
CA THR A 98 1.58 19.05 -7.21
C THR A 98 0.14 18.64 -7.52
N HIS A 99 -0.15 17.34 -7.64
CA HIS A 99 -1.46 16.77 -7.97
C HIS A 99 -2.04 17.14 -9.36
N PRO A 100 -1.26 17.25 -10.46
CA PRO A 100 -1.82 17.60 -11.75
C PRO A 100 -2.45 16.39 -12.46
N ASN A 101 -3.27 16.65 -13.48
CA ASN A 101 -3.63 15.62 -14.45
C ASN A 101 -2.40 15.25 -15.30
N LEU A 102 -1.77 14.13 -14.97
CA LEU A 102 -0.53 13.65 -15.60
C LEU A 102 -0.64 13.39 -17.10
N THR A 103 -1.84 13.12 -17.61
CA THR A 103 -2.07 12.84 -19.04
C THR A 103 -1.96 14.10 -19.92
N ALA A 104 -2.02 15.29 -19.30
CA ALA A 104 -1.95 16.57 -19.98
C ALA A 104 -0.53 17.19 -19.96
N LEU A 105 0.43 16.55 -19.29
CA LEU A 105 1.77 17.09 -19.09
C LEU A 105 2.71 16.75 -20.24
N SER A 106 3.73 17.58 -20.43
CA SER A 106 4.92 17.20 -21.19
C SER A 106 5.68 16.07 -20.50
N ARG A 107 6.60 15.42 -21.22
CA ARG A 107 7.46 14.38 -20.63
C ARG A 107 8.26 14.93 -19.45
N GLU A 108 8.86 16.11 -19.57
CA GLU A 108 9.69 16.69 -18.51
C GLU A 108 8.88 16.94 -17.22
N GLU A 109 7.71 17.56 -17.36
CA GLU A 109 6.80 17.82 -16.24
C GLU A 109 6.30 16.53 -15.59
N LEU A 110 5.97 15.51 -16.39
CA LEU A 110 5.57 14.19 -15.90
C LEU A 110 6.68 13.56 -15.04
N TYR A 111 7.92 13.50 -15.52
CA TYR A 111 9.01 12.91 -14.72
C TYR A 111 9.34 13.74 -13.49
N TYR A 112 9.23 15.07 -13.57
CA TYR A 112 9.39 15.94 -12.40
C TYR A 112 8.37 15.58 -11.31
N GLU A 113 7.10 15.49 -11.66
CA GLU A 113 6.01 15.13 -10.73
C GLU A 113 6.23 13.76 -10.06
N LEU A 114 6.72 12.79 -10.81
CA LEU A 114 6.95 11.43 -10.33
C LEU A 114 8.19 11.33 -9.43
N LEU A 115 9.32 11.85 -9.90
CA LEU A 115 10.62 11.70 -9.24
C LEU A 115 10.74 12.61 -8.02
N GLU A 116 10.24 13.84 -8.08
CA GLU A 116 10.32 14.76 -6.94
C GLU A 116 9.45 14.26 -5.78
N SER A 117 8.25 13.76 -6.09
CA SER A 117 7.38 13.17 -5.06
C SER A 117 8.03 11.95 -4.40
N LYS A 118 8.60 11.04 -5.21
CA LYS A 118 9.33 9.87 -4.69
C LYS A 118 10.49 10.30 -3.80
N ARG A 119 11.33 11.23 -4.27
CA ARG A 119 12.50 11.74 -3.54
C ARG A 119 12.12 12.34 -2.18
N ILE A 120 11.05 13.15 -2.13
CA ILE A 120 10.59 13.78 -0.89
C ILE A 120 10.09 12.71 0.10
N LEU A 121 9.25 11.77 -0.35
CA LEU A 121 8.70 10.74 0.54
C LEU A 121 9.78 9.75 1.00
N GLU A 122 10.71 9.35 0.13
CA GLU A 122 11.82 8.46 0.49
C GLU A 122 12.84 9.12 1.43
N SER A 123 12.83 10.46 1.55
CA SER A 123 13.62 11.17 2.57
C SER A 123 13.16 10.86 4.01
N LEU A 124 11.99 10.24 4.18
CA LEU A 124 11.52 9.68 5.46
C LEU A 124 12.23 8.37 5.84
N GLY A 125 13.08 7.81 4.96
CA GLY A 125 13.79 6.56 5.21
C GLY A 125 13.00 5.31 4.85
N VAL A 126 11.99 5.42 3.98
CA VAL A 126 11.23 4.29 3.42
C VAL A 126 11.39 4.21 1.92
N GLU A 127 11.17 3.03 1.36
CA GLU A 127 10.99 2.86 -0.08
C GLU A 127 9.52 3.10 -0.45
N VAL A 128 9.27 3.99 -1.40
CA VAL A 128 7.90 4.32 -1.83
C VAL A 128 7.54 3.46 -3.03
N LYS A 129 6.76 2.41 -2.80
CA LYS A 129 6.46 1.37 -3.81
C LYS A 129 5.23 1.68 -4.66
N THR A 130 4.22 2.31 -4.06
CA THR A 130 2.92 2.51 -4.73
C THR A 130 2.78 3.93 -5.26
N PHE A 131 2.31 4.05 -6.50
CA PHE A 131 1.87 5.33 -7.06
C PHE A 131 0.34 5.38 -7.19
N VAL A 132 -0.22 6.58 -7.06
CA VAL A 132 -1.65 6.82 -7.24
C VAL A 132 -1.82 7.94 -8.24
N TYR A 133 -2.60 7.70 -9.30
CA TYR A 133 -2.84 8.70 -10.33
C TYR A 133 -3.82 9.77 -9.82
N PRO A 134 -3.43 11.07 -9.79
CA PRO A 134 -4.38 12.16 -9.54
C PRO A 134 -5.59 12.06 -10.48
N TYR A 135 -6.79 12.23 -9.93
CA TYR A 135 -8.07 12.10 -10.64
C TYR A 135 -8.32 10.72 -11.29
N GLY A 136 -7.50 9.70 -10.99
CA GLY A 136 -7.49 8.43 -11.74
C GLY A 136 -7.06 8.57 -13.19
N ALA A 137 -6.46 9.71 -13.57
CA ALA A 137 -6.11 9.98 -14.95
C ALA A 137 -4.79 9.30 -15.32
N TRP A 138 -4.86 8.31 -16.20
CA TRP A 138 -3.70 7.58 -16.69
C TRP A 138 -3.86 7.23 -18.17
N ASN A 139 -2.73 6.93 -18.82
CA ASN A 139 -2.64 6.29 -20.14
C ASN A 139 -1.34 5.46 -20.18
N THR A 140 -1.10 4.74 -21.27
CA THR A 140 0.09 3.87 -21.39
C THR A 140 1.41 4.64 -21.19
N THR A 141 1.52 5.87 -21.69
CA THR A 141 2.70 6.72 -21.50
C THR A 141 2.93 7.05 -20.04
N VAL A 142 1.88 7.43 -19.32
CA VAL A 142 1.95 7.76 -17.87
C VAL A 142 2.29 6.51 -17.06
N ALA A 143 1.64 5.36 -17.32
CA ALA A 143 1.93 4.11 -16.63
C ALA A 143 3.38 3.64 -16.85
N GLN A 144 3.92 3.80 -18.06
CA GLN A 144 5.31 3.53 -18.36
C GLN A 144 6.26 4.47 -17.59
N ALA A 145 5.96 5.78 -17.55
CA ALA A 145 6.76 6.73 -16.79
C ALA A 145 6.77 6.42 -15.28
N VAL A 146 5.63 5.97 -14.73
CA VAL A 146 5.55 5.51 -13.33
C VAL A 146 6.45 4.30 -13.09
N ALA A 147 6.44 3.31 -13.98
CA ALA A 147 7.34 2.16 -13.88
C ALA A 147 8.82 2.58 -13.97
N GLU A 148 9.17 3.45 -14.91
CA GLU A 148 10.53 3.98 -15.10
C GLU A 148 11.01 4.85 -13.94
N ALA A 149 10.09 5.53 -13.23
CA ALA A 149 10.38 6.28 -12.01
C ALA A 149 10.64 5.37 -10.79
N GLY A 150 10.53 4.05 -10.93
CA GLY A 150 10.86 3.07 -9.90
C GLY A 150 9.73 2.81 -8.90
N TYR A 151 8.47 3.05 -9.29
CA TYR A 151 7.31 2.55 -8.54
C TYR A 151 7.02 1.09 -8.92
N LEU A 152 6.64 0.28 -7.94
CA LEU A 152 6.33 -1.13 -8.10
C LEU A 152 4.95 -1.35 -8.74
N CYS A 153 3.97 -0.53 -8.35
CA CYS A 153 2.59 -0.63 -8.78
C CYS A 153 1.89 0.73 -8.74
N ALA A 154 0.72 0.80 -9.37
CA ALA A 154 -0.11 1.99 -9.36
C ALA A 154 -1.61 1.70 -9.43
N ARG A 155 -2.39 2.64 -8.87
CA ARG A 155 -3.84 2.51 -8.71
C ARG A 155 -4.58 3.71 -9.31
N THR A 156 -5.71 3.44 -9.94
CA THR A 156 -6.66 4.40 -10.53
C THR A 156 -8.01 4.37 -9.80
N VAL A 157 -8.97 5.21 -10.20
CA VAL A 157 -10.31 5.32 -9.58
C VAL A 157 -11.44 4.81 -10.49
N GLU A 158 -11.19 3.72 -11.22
CA GLU A 158 -12.23 3.02 -11.99
C GLU A 158 -12.94 2.00 -11.09
N PRO A 159 -14.28 2.09 -10.87
CA PRO A 159 -15.01 1.18 -9.98
C PRO A 159 -15.07 -0.26 -10.51
N ALA A 160 -14.11 -1.09 -10.12
CA ALA A 160 -14.05 -2.51 -10.46
C ALA A 160 -13.14 -3.30 -9.52
N CYS A 161 -13.31 -4.62 -9.46
CA CYS A 161 -12.32 -5.52 -8.86
C CYS A 161 -11.33 -6.00 -9.93
N MET A 162 -10.17 -6.47 -9.48
CA MET A 162 -9.16 -7.10 -10.33
C MET A 162 -8.97 -8.56 -9.93
N ASN A 163 -8.91 -9.49 -10.88
CA ASN A 163 -8.49 -10.84 -10.56
C ASN A 163 -7.00 -10.83 -10.13
N LEU A 164 -6.67 -11.36 -8.95
CA LEU A 164 -5.31 -11.37 -8.41
C LEU A 164 -4.29 -12.04 -9.35
N THR A 165 -4.71 -12.99 -10.18
CA THR A 165 -3.83 -13.64 -11.16
C THR A 165 -3.36 -12.70 -12.28
N LEU A 166 -4.10 -11.60 -12.51
CA LEU A 166 -3.78 -10.56 -13.48
C LEU A 166 -2.91 -9.45 -12.86
N LEU A 167 -2.77 -9.41 -11.53
CA LEU A 167 -2.04 -8.35 -10.85
C LEU A 167 -0.61 -8.17 -11.37
N PRO A 168 0.22 -9.22 -11.61
CA PRO A 168 1.57 -9.03 -12.12
C PRO A 168 1.64 -8.24 -13.44
N ASP A 169 0.72 -8.50 -14.36
CA ASP A 169 0.69 -7.89 -15.70
C ASP A 169 0.04 -6.51 -15.69
N PHE A 170 -0.91 -6.27 -14.78
CA PHE A 170 -1.72 -5.06 -14.72
C PHE A 170 -1.51 -4.22 -13.46
N ARG A 171 -0.37 -4.42 -12.77
CA ARG A 171 -0.02 -3.75 -11.50
C ARG A 171 0.03 -2.24 -11.56
N TYR A 172 0.08 -1.61 -12.74
CA TYR A 172 0.08 -0.15 -12.91
C TYR A 172 -1.29 0.46 -13.24
N GLN A 173 -2.36 -0.35 -13.19
CA GLN A 173 -3.73 0.08 -13.52
C GLN A 173 -4.74 -0.62 -12.61
N VAL A 174 -4.42 -0.74 -11.33
CA VAL A 174 -5.29 -1.37 -10.35
C VAL A 174 -6.55 -0.50 -10.16
N PRO A 175 -7.77 -1.02 -10.38
CA PRO A 175 -9.02 -0.27 -10.22
C PRO A 175 -9.35 -0.04 -8.74
N SER A 176 -10.22 0.94 -8.46
CA SER A 176 -10.72 1.18 -7.10
C SER A 176 -12.09 1.85 -7.08
N TRP A 177 -12.83 1.61 -6.00
CA TRP A 177 -14.03 2.35 -5.68
C TRP A 177 -13.69 3.56 -4.84
N SER A 178 -14.11 4.76 -5.28
CA SER A 178 -14.14 5.93 -4.42
C SER A 178 -15.34 5.84 -3.49
N ILE A 179 -15.09 5.76 -2.19
CA ILE A 179 -16.10 5.65 -1.14
C ILE A 179 -16.22 7.00 -0.44
N THR A 180 -17.46 7.42 -0.24
CA THR A 180 -17.86 8.68 0.39
C THR A 180 -18.98 8.42 1.40
N SER A 181 -20.23 8.51 0.95
CA SER A 181 -21.45 8.47 1.78
C SER A 181 -22.28 7.20 1.57
N GLU A 182 -21.74 6.22 0.84
CA GLU A 182 -22.35 4.92 0.63
C GLU A 182 -22.62 4.22 1.96
N SER A 183 -23.70 3.44 2.02
CA SER A 183 -24.04 2.69 3.23
C SER A 183 -23.11 1.46 3.41
N PRO A 184 -23.00 0.91 4.63
CA PRO A 184 -22.20 -0.30 4.86
C PRO A 184 -22.62 -1.50 4.00
N GLU A 185 -23.91 -1.59 3.64
CA GLU A 185 -24.43 -2.62 2.75
C GLU A 185 -23.81 -2.54 1.35
N VAL A 186 -23.47 -1.34 0.87
CA VAL A 186 -22.75 -1.18 -0.40
C VAL A 186 -21.33 -1.75 -0.30
N ILE A 187 -20.64 -1.54 0.82
CA ILE A 187 -19.30 -2.12 1.04
C ILE A 187 -19.38 -3.64 1.09
N SER A 188 -20.37 -4.18 1.82
CA SER A 188 -20.64 -5.62 1.85
C SER A 188 -20.94 -6.17 0.45
N ALA A 189 -21.76 -5.47 -0.35
CA ALA A 189 -22.11 -5.89 -1.71
C ALA A 189 -20.88 -5.88 -2.65
N ILE A 190 -20.05 -4.84 -2.62
CA ILE A 190 -18.80 -4.76 -3.41
C ILE A 190 -17.93 -6.01 -3.17
N ILE A 191 -17.78 -6.43 -1.91
CA ILE A 191 -16.94 -7.58 -1.56
C ILE A 191 -17.66 -8.90 -1.86
N ALA A 192 -18.94 -9.03 -1.50
CA ALA A 192 -19.71 -10.25 -1.69
C ALA A 192 -19.88 -10.59 -3.18
N ASP A 193 -20.22 -9.60 -4.01
CA ASP A 193 -20.52 -9.79 -5.43
C ASP A 193 -19.26 -9.92 -6.30
N SER A 194 -18.08 -9.53 -5.78
CA SER A 194 -16.81 -9.77 -6.46
C SER A 194 -16.54 -11.28 -6.60
N PRO A 195 -15.96 -11.77 -7.70
CA PRO A 195 -15.57 -13.17 -7.83
C PRO A 195 -14.54 -13.63 -6.77
N PRO A 196 -14.43 -14.94 -6.48
CA PRO A 196 -13.30 -15.47 -5.72
C PRO A 196 -11.96 -15.14 -6.41
N GLY A 197 -10.93 -14.85 -5.62
CA GLY A 197 -9.63 -14.43 -6.17
C GLY A 197 -9.53 -12.95 -6.53
N SER A 198 -10.54 -12.14 -6.20
CA SER A 198 -10.54 -10.71 -6.49
C SER A 198 -9.71 -9.89 -5.50
N LEU A 199 -8.99 -8.91 -6.04
CA LEU A 199 -8.50 -7.72 -5.39
C LEU A 199 -9.56 -6.62 -5.48
N ILE A 200 -9.97 -6.11 -4.33
CA ILE A 200 -10.90 -5.00 -4.16
C ILE A 200 -10.13 -3.84 -3.54
N VAL A 201 -10.26 -2.64 -4.07
CA VAL A 201 -9.63 -1.44 -3.50
C VAL A 201 -10.70 -0.43 -3.13
N LEU A 202 -10.72 -0.04 -1.85
CA LEU A 202 -11.61 0.99 -1.31
C LEU A 202 -10.80 2.25 -1.05
N THR A 203 -11.15 3.34 -1.71
CA THR A 203 -10.45 4.62 -1.62
C THR A 203 -11.31 5.63 -0.89
N TYR A 204 -10.72 6.28 0.12
CA TYR A 204 -11.35 7.32 0.92
C TYR A 204 -10.57 8.63 0.79
N HIS A 205 -11.21 9.77 1.07
CA HIS A 205 -10.52 11.07 1.15
C HIS A 205 -10.62 11.62 2.57
N HIS A 206 -11.61 12.46 2.88
CA HIS A 206 -11.80 12.92 4.25
C HIS A 206 -12.52 11.86 5.08
N VAL A 207 -12.04 11.65 6.32
CA VAL A 207 -12.82 10.99 7.37
C VAL A 207 -13.17 12.04 8.42
N SER A 208 -14.27 12.75 8.21
CA SER A 208 -14.67 13.89 9.04
C SER A 208 -16.16 14.20 8.88
N GLY A 209 -16.78 14.79 9.91
CA GLY A 209 -18.13 15.35 9.85
C GLY A 209 -18.19 16.83 9.47
N ASP A 210 -17.04 17.52 9.48
CA ASP A 210 -16.95 18.99 9.47
C ASP A 210 -16.34 19.56 8.17
N THR A 211 -16.13 18.71 7.16
CA THR A 211 -15.57 19.05 5.83
C THR A 211 -16.64 18.94 4.73
N PRO A 212 -16.42 19.49 3.51
CA PRO A 212 -17.38 19.41 2.42
C PRO A 212 -17.84 17.97 2.18
N LYS A 213 -19.16 17.78 2.09
CA LYS A 213 -19.79 16.46 2.17
C LYS A 213 -19.45 15.58 0.97
N GLU A 214 -19.13 16.19 -0.17
CA GLU A 214 -18.98 15.53 -1.46
C GLU A 214 -17.80 14.55 -1.48
N ALA A 215 -16.79 14.74 -0.62
CA ALA A 215 -15.60 13.88 -0.50
C ALA A 215 -15.36 13.37 0.93
N SER A 216 -16.38 13.42 1.80
CA SER A 216 -16.24 13.11 3.23
C SER A 216 -17.06 11.89 3.64
N THR A 217 -16.40 10.96 4.33
CA THR A 217 -17.05 9.90 5.10
C THR A 217 -17.06 10.30 6.57
N SER A 218 -18.20 10.26 7.26
CA SER A 218 -18.20 10.55 8.69
C SER A 218 -17.42 9.46 9.46
N PRO A 219 -16.76 9.77 10.60
CA PRO A 219 -16.06 8.75 11.39
C PRO A 219 -16.96 7.57 11.83
N ALA A 220 -18.23 7.84 12.14
CA ALA A 220 -19.20 6.80 12.49
C ALA A 220 -19.51 5.88 11.30
N LEU A 221 -19.68 6.44 10.10
CA LEU A 221 -19.91 5.67 8.89
C LEU A 221 -18.66 4.87 8.49
N PHE A 222 -17.47 5.48 8.56
CA PHE A 222 -16.22 4.79 8.28
C PHE A 222 -16.01 3.56 9.18
N ARG A 223 -16.35 3.67 10.48
CA ARG A 223 -16.36 2.55 11.40
C ARG A 223 -17.30 1.42 10.96
N GLN A 224 -18.49 1.76 10.48
CA GLN A 224 -19.42 0.75 9.96
C GLN A 224 -18.91 0.09 8.68
N HIS A 225 -18.23 0.84 7.80
CA HIS A 225 -17.56 0.28 6.63
C HIS A 225 -16.46 -0.71 7.02
N MET A 226 -15.61 -0.38 8.00
CA MET A 226 -14.55 -1.29 8.45
C MET A 226 -15.11 -2.54 9.14
N GLN A 227 -16.23 -2.40 9.87
CA GLN A 227 -16.97 -3.55 10.38
C GLN A 227 -17.47 -4.46 9.25
N ALA A 228 -18.06 -3.89 8.19
CA ALA A 228 -18.50 -4.66 7.03
C ALA A 228 -17.34 -5.37 6.32
N VAL A 229 -16.17 -4.71 6.18
CA VAL A 229 -14.95 -5.35 5.66
C VAL A 229 -14.53 -6.53 6.55
N ALA A 230 -14.50 -6.35 7.88
CA ALA A 230 -14.14 -7.41 8.80
C ALA A 230 -15.10 -8.61 8.75
N GLU A 231 -16.41 -8.35 8.72
CA GLU A 231 -17.46 -9.38 8.66
C GLU A 231 -17.47 -10.15 7.33
N SER A 232 -17.01 -9.52 6.24
CA SER A 232 -16.87 -10.19 4.93
C SER A 232 -15.89 -11.37 4.95
N GLY A 233 -14.95 -11.37 5.90
CA GLY A 233 -13.86 -12.34 5.98
C GLY A 233 -12.81 -12.22 4.87
N ALA A 234 -12.86 -11.18 4.04
CA ALA A 234 -11.81 -10.88 3.07
C ALA A 234 -10.49 -10.51 3.78
N LYS A 235 -9.35 -10.93 3.21
CA LYS A 235 -8.05 -10.55 3.74
C LYS A 235 -7.79 -9.08 3.47
N VAL A 236 -7.52 -8.28 4.51
CA VAL A 236 -7.01 -6.92 4.32
C VAL A 236 -5.49 -6.94 4.13
N SER A 237 -4.99 -6.30 3.08
CA SER A 237 -3.57 -6.28 2.73
C SER A 237 -3.15 -4.94 2.16
N LEU A 238 -1.86 -4.61 2.26
CA LEU A 238 -1.27 -3.55 1.46
C LEU A 238 -1.09 -4.04 0.01
N LEU A 239 -1.30 -3.16 -0.96
CA LEU A 239 -1.12 -3.47 -2.39
C LEU A 239 0.32 -3.92 -2.73
N PRO A 240 1.40 -3.25 -2.28
CA PRO A 240 2.75 -3.65 -2.64
C PRO A 240 3.09 -5.07 -2.16
N ASP A 241 2.61 -5.48 -0.98
CA ASP A 241 2.81 -6.84 -0.43
C ASP A 241 2.26 -7.93 -1.37
N LEU A 242 1.18 -7.64 -2.10
CA LEU A 242 0.56 -8.57 -3.04
C LEU A 242 1.38 -8.71 -4.32
N VAL A 243 2.02 -7.63 -4.77
CA VAL A 243 2.87 -7.62 -5.96
C VAL A 243 4.19 -8.32 -5.65
N GLU A 244 4.79 -8.07 -4.49
CA GLU A 244 6.02 -8.72 -4.05
C GLU A 244 5.80 -10.20 -3.73
N GLY A 245 4.70 -10.55 -3.04
CA GLY A 245 4.34 -11.93 -2.74
C GLY A 245 4.01 -12.79 -3.97
N GLY A 246 3.62 -12.15 -5.09
CA GLY A 246 3.42 -12.82 -6.39
C GLY A 246 4.72 -13.14 -7.13
N SER A 247 5.87 -12.63 -6.67
CA SER A 247 7.17 -12.86 -7.31
C SER A 247 7.83 -14.20 -6.97
N SER A 248 7.15 -15.10 -6.25
CA SER A 248 7.65 -16.46 -5.99
C SER A 248 7.60 -17.39 -7.23
N SER A 249 7.81 -16.86 -8.43
CA SER A 249 8.08 -17.63 -9.65
C SER A 249 9.51 -17.34 -10.11
N SER A 250 10.39 -18.28 -9.76
CA SER A 250 11.66 -18.67 -10.40
C SER A 250 12.14 -17.85 -11.61
N TRP A 251 12.63 -16.63 -11.39
CA TRP A 251 13.61 -16.00 -12.27
C TRP A 251 14.85 -15.69 -11.44
N PRO A 252 16.06 -16.03 -11.91
CA PRO A 252 17.27 -15.76 -11.16
C PRO A 252 17.40 -14.25 -10.97
N ASP A 253 17.63 -13.86 -9.73
CA ASP A 253 17.94 -12.50 -9.29
C ASP A 253 18.99 -11.87 -10.22
N ILE A 254 18.55 -10.94 -11.08
CA ILE A 254 19.41 -10.30 -12.09
C ILE A 254 20.41 -9.35 -11.41
N SER A 255 20.19 -9.02 -10.13
CA SER A 255 21.14 -8.28 -9.29
C SER A 255 22.46 -9.04 -9.15
N LEU A 256 22.42 -10.37 -9.04
CA LEU A 256 23.61 -11.22 -9.05
C LEU A 256 24.28 -11.28 -10.44
N LEU A 257 23.50 -11.22 -11.51
CA LEU A 257 24.04 -11.22 -12.89
C LEU A 257 24.77 -9.89 -13.20
N LEU A 258 24.23 -8.76 -12.75
CA LEU A 258 24.89 -7.45 -12.89
C LEU A 258 26.17 -7.35 -12.05
N ILE A 259 26.19 -7.91 -10.83
CA ILE A 259 27.39 -7.99 -9.99
C ILE A 259 28.46 -8.89 -10.64
N LEU A 260 28.06 -10.00 -11.27
CA LEU A 260 28.99 -10.90 -11.97
C LEU A 260 29.54 -10.29 -13.27
N VAL A 261 28.72 -9.55 -14.04
CA VAL A 261 29.16 -8.88 -15.27
C VAL A 261 30.11 -7.72 -14.96
N ILE A 262 29.82 -6.93 -13.92
CA ILE A 262 30.73 -5.86 -13.47
C ILE A 262 32.02 -6.46 -12.87
N GLY A 263 31.91 -7.54 -12.08
CA GLY A 263 33.07 -8.25 -11.53
C GLY A 263 33.98 -8.86 -12.59
N ALA A 264 33.42 -9.44 -13.65
CA ALA A 264 34.18 -9.99 -14.77
C ALA A 264 34.86 -8.90 -15.63
N LEU A 265 34.20 -7.75 -15.86
CA LEU A 265 34.78 -6.62 -16.58
C LEU A 265 35.92 -5.93 -15.81
N VAL A 266 35.78 -5.79 -14.49
CA VAL A 266 36.85 -5.23 -13.64
C VAL A 266 38.01 -6.22 -13.50
N GLY A 267 37.73 -7.53 -13.34
CA GLY A 267 38.76 -8.58 -13.25
C GLY A 267 39.58 -8.78 -14.54
N ALA A 268 38.94 -8.68 -15.70
CA ALA A 268 39.63 -8.74 -17.00
C ALA A 268 40.53 -7.52 -17.23
N SER A 269 40.11 -6.34 -16.77
CA SER A 269 40.87 -5.08 -16.89
C SER A 269 42.17 -5.10 -16.06
N VAL A 270 42.12 -5.67 -14.85
CA VAL A 270 43.30 -5.80 -13.98
C VAL A 270 44.28 -6.85 -14.52
N SER A 271 43.78 -7.94 -15.09
CA SER A 271 44.59 -9.01 -15.67
C SER A 271 45.34 -8.55 -16.95
N LEU A 272 44.68 -7.75 -17.79
CA LEU A 272 45.31 -7.18 -19.00
C LEU A 272 46.44 -6.18 -18.65
N LEU A 273 46.23 -5.36 -17.60
CA LEU A 273 47.24 -4.39 -17.15
C LEU A 273 48.48 -5.07 -16.55
N ALA A 274 48.31 -6.21 -15.86
CA ALA A 274 49.41 -6.99 -15.31
C ALA A 274 50.23 -7.69 -16.42
N ILE A 275 49.58 -8.20 -17.46
CA ILE A 275 50.24 -8.82 -18.62
C ILE A 275 51.02 -7.77 -19.42
N VAL A 276 50.47 -6.57 -19.63
CA VAL A 276 51.16 -5.47 -20.32
C VAL A 276 52.37 -4.96 -19.52
N LYS A 277 52.31 -4.95 -18.18
CA LYS A 277 53.48 -4.62 -17.33
C LYS A 277 54.57 -5.69 -17.37
N SER A 278 54.19 -6.97 -17.39
CA SER A 278 55.14 -8.10 -17.48
C SER A 278 55.90 -8.09 -18.81
N LEU A 279 55.19 -7.81 -19.91
CA LEU A 279 55.79 -7.73 -21.25
C LEU A 279 56.68 -6.50 -21.47
N ARG A 280 56.48 -5.41 -20.71
CA ARG A 280 57.35 -4.21 -20.76
C ARG A 280 58.65 -4.34 -19.96
N ASN A 281 58.74 -5.27 -19.01
CA ASN A 281 59.93 -5.48 -18.18
C ASN A 281 60.82 -6.63 -18.69
N ALA A 282 60.40 -7.31 -19.77
CA ALA A 282 61.11 -8.44 -20.38
C ALA A 282 61.80 -8.07 -21.72
N GLY A 283 61.98 -6.77 -21.99
CA GLY A 283 62.70 -6.23 -23.14
C GLY A 283 63.83 -5.31 -22.72
#